data_AF-A0A1H1D6N2-F1
#
_entry.id   AF-A0A1H1D6N2-F1
#
_cell.length_a   1.000
_cell.length_b   1.000
_cell.length_c   1.000
_cell.angle_alpha   90.00
_cell.angle_beta   90.00
_cell.angle_gamma   90.00
#
_symmetry.space_group_name_H-M   'P 1'
#
loop_
_entity.id
_entity.type
_entity.pdbx_description
1 polymer ?
#
loop_
_entity_poly.entity_id
_entity_poly.type
_entity_poly.pdbx_seq_one_letter_code
_entity_poly.pdbx_strand_id
1 'polypeptide(L)'
;MLADQQIEQALHERVIRRQEQRGRESRGLVAPPAGDRTAPVRPCPAWAHALDGRLSGIPHEERMYGPGFPGHEPGLAPIRVTIASGKPVFGCLSRKTPPFQEWTAPLLPRYERYGIHAFKRYRREPDETYPIGWKAFAENPNDDHHVRLAHHRLNEARGQMDTIVRFEGRTAGGCTPHADDFEVSAGRTAPPREDLRGRRTECVYPNLTPPPYASQLIMVRVDPIAPDRSRLFSRTYGLSDDVELQTANSTTRR
;
A
#
# COMPACT_ATOMS: atom_id res chain seq x y z
N MET A 1 -5.13 38.94 4.29
CA MET A 1 -6.00 37.78 4.59
C MET A 1 -6.82 37.32 3.38
N LEU A 2 -7.70 38.12 2.78
CA LEU A 2 -8.43 37.73 1.56
C LEU A 2 -7.52 37.57 0.32
N ALA A 3 -6.50 38.41 0.18
CA ALA A 3 -5.56 38.35 -0.95
C ALA A 3 -4.70 37.06 -0.95
N ASP A 4 -4.28 36.57 0.22
CA ASP A 4 -3.50 35.32 0.34
C ASP A 4 -4.33 34.09 -0.01
N GLN A 5 -5.61 34.07 0.36
CA GLN A 5 -6.53 32.99 -0.03
C GLN A 5 -6.75 32.95 -1.54
N GLN A 6 -6.88 34.10 -2.20
CA GLN A 6 -7.04 34.18 -3.64
C GLN A 6 -5.76 33.76 -4.39
N ILE A 7 -4.58 34.08 -3.85
CA ILE A 7 -3.29 33.65 -4.40
C ILE A 7 -3.09 32.14 -4.23
N GLU A 8 -3.38 31.58 -3.04
CA GLU A 8 -3.33 30.14 -2.78
C GLU A 8 -4.29 29.37 -3.70
N GLN A 9 -5.51 29.88 -3.90
CA GLN A 9 -6.52 29.27 -4.76
C GLN A 9 -6.12 29.32 -6.24
N ALA A 10 -5.55 30.43 -6.71
CA ALA A 10 -5.01 30.56 -8.06
C ALA A 10 -3.78 29.67 -8.31
N LEU A 11 -2.91 29.50 -7.30
CA LEU A 11 -1.79 28.56 -7.36
C LEU A 11 -2.28 27.11 -7.38
N HIS A 12 -3.29 26.78 -6.58
CA HIS A 12 -3.92 25.47 -6.55
C HIS A 12 -4.56 25.12 -7.90
N GLU A 13 -5.32 26.03 -8.49
CA GLU A 13 -5.91 25.85 -9.82
C GLU A 13 -4.86 25.70 -10.93
N ARG A 14 -3.77 26.47 -10.88
CA ARG A 14 -2.66 26.34 -11.84
C ARG A 14 -1.97 24.97 -11.71
N VAL A 15 -1.78 24.47 -10.48
CA VAL A 15 -1.25 23.13 -10.24
C VAL A 15 -2.21 22.08 -10.78
N ILE A 16 -3.51 22.19 -10.50
CA ILE A 16 -4.54 21.26 -11.00
C ILE A 16 -4.54 21.22 -12.53
N ARG A 17 -4.62 22.37 -13.22
CA ARG A 17 -4.61 22.41 -14.69
C ARG A 17 -3.34 21.79 -15.28
N ARG A 18 -2.18 22.05 -14.66
CA ARG A 18 -0.90 21.48 -15.09
C ARG A 18 -0.82 19.97 -14.84
N GLN A 19 -1.44 19.47 -13.77
CA GLN A 19 -1.57 18.04 -13.48
C GLN A 19 -2.59 17.35 -14.38
N GLU A 20 -3.69 18.02 -14.74
CA GLU A 20 -4.70 17.51 -15.67
C GLU A 20 -4.16 17.41 -17.10
N GLN A 21 -3.40 18.40 -17.54
CA GLN A 21 -2.73 18.38 -18.85
C GLN A 21 -1.70 17.24 -18.92
N ARG A 22 -0.84 17.10 -17.90
CA ARG A 22 0.08 15.96 -17.77
C ARG A 22 -0.65 14.62 -17.61
N GLY A 23 -1.81 14.61 -16.96
CA GLY A 23 -2.64 13.42 -16.76
C GLY A 23 -3.29 12.94 -18.06
N ARG A 24 -3.59 13.85 -19.01
CA ARG A 24 -4.03 13.48 -20.36
C ARG A 24 -2.89 12.91 -21.20
N GLU A 25 -1.67 13.38 -21.00
CA GLU A 25 -0.45 12.92 -21.71
C GLU A 25 0.17 11.64 -21.13
N SER A 26 -0.07 11.31 -19.85
CA SER A 26 0.57 10.20 -19.13
C SER A 26 -0.30 8.96 -18.92
N ARG A 27 -1.58 9.00 -19.28
CA ARG A 27 -2.46 7.82 -19.23
C ARG A 27 -1.97 6.78 -20.24
N GLY A 28 -1.30 5.73 -19.73
CA GLY A 28 -0.84 4.61 -20.54
C GLY A 28 0.67 4.42 -20.60
N LEU A 29 1.49 5.18 -19.85
CA LEU A 29 2.95 4.99 -19.74
C LEU A 29 3.29 3.51 -19.58
N VAL A 30 2.73 2.86 -18.56
CA VAL A 30 2.94 1.43 -18.34
C VAL A 30 1.61 0.72 -18.27
N ALA A 31 1.39 -0.19 -19.22
CA ALA A 31 0.45 -1.31 -19.15
C ALA A 31 1.17 -2.52 -19.78
N PRO A 32 1.15 -3.72 -19.18
CA PRO A 32 0.40 -4.21 -18.00
C PRO A 32 1.09 -3.98 -16.63
N PRO A 33 0.45 -4.31 -15.48
CA PRO A 33 0.96 -4.08 -14.11
C PRO A 33 2.25 -4.82 -13.74
N ALA A 34 2.72 -5.72 -14.59
CA ALA A 34 3.98 -6.44 -14.45
C ALA A 34 4.63 -6.61 -15.82
N GLY A 35 5.95 -6.50 -15.89
CA GLY A 35 6.74 -6.71 -17.10
C GLY A 35 8.21 -6.37 -16.85
N ASP A 36 9.11 -7.08 -17.53
CA ASP A 36 10.51 -6.71 -17.59
C ASP A 36 10.73 -5.79 -18.80
N ARG A 37 11.25 -4.59 -18.55
CA ARG A 37 11.65 -3.67 -19.61
C ARG A 37 13.04 -3.13 -19.30
N THR A 38 13.99 -3.62 -20.07
CA THR A 38 15.33 -3.02 -20.21
C THR A 38 15.31 -1.73 -21.04
N ALA A 39 14.17 -1.39 -21.66
CA ALA A 39 14.02 -0.30 -22.62
C ALA A 39 13.02 0.79 -22.17
N PRO A 40 13.13 2.03 -22.71
CA PRO A 40 12.31 3.17 -22.33
C PRO A 40 10.80 2.94 -22.47
N VAL A 41 10.03 3.49 -21.54
CA VAL A 41 8.57 3.48 -21.53
C VAL A 41 8.05 4.41 -22.64
N ARG A 42 7.16 3.93 -23.53
CA ARG A 42 6.62 4.71 -24.65
C ARG A 42 5.12 4.52 -24.89
N PRO A 43 4.29 5.53 -24.60
CA PRO A 43 2.97 5.72 -25.20
C PRO A 43 2.84 7.09 -25.88
N CYS A 44 1.84 7.21 -26.75
CA CYS A 44 1.54 8.41 -27.55
C CYS A 44 1.51 9.68 -26.68
N PRO A 45 2.29 10.74 -27.00
CA PRO A 45 3.01 10.98 -28.26
C PRO A 45 4.45 10.42 -28.29
N ALA A 46 4.64 9.15 -27.92
CA ALA A 46 5.86 8.36 -28.11
C ALA A 46 7.14 8.97 -27.49
N TRP A 47 6.98 9.85 -26.51
CA TRP A 47 8.08 10.35 -25.68
C TRP A 47 8.71 9.17 -24.95
N ALA A 48 10.04 9.08 -25.04
CA ALA A 48 10.80 8.04 -24.37
C ALA A 48 11.26 8.55 -23.02
N HIS A 49 11.03 7.76 -21.98
CA HIS A 49 11.51 8.05 -20.63
C HIS A 49 12.44 6.96 -20.14
N ALA A 50 13.56 7.35 -19.53
CA ALA A 50 14.43 6.45 -18.78
C ALA A 50 13.74 5.98 -17.48
N LEU A 51 14.25 4.92 -16.87
CA LEU A 51 13.67 4.34 -15.63
C LEU A 51 13.76 5.29 -14.42
N ASP A 52 14.68 6.26 -14.45
CA ASP A 52 14.78 7.35 -13.47
C ASP A 52 13.78 8.49 -13.72
N GLY A 53 12.94 8.37 -14.76
CA GLY A 53 11.93 9.34 -15.16
C GLY A 53 12.43 10.45 -16.07
N ARG A 54 13.73 10.52 -16.40
CA ARG A 54 14.25 11.53 -17.33
C ARG A 54 13.69 11.33 -18.72
N LEU A 55 13.29 12.43 -19.37
CA LEU A 55 12.92 12.43 -20.78
C LEU A 55 14.19 12.12 -21.60
N SER A 56 14.18 11.00 -22.32
CA SER A 56 15.32 10.50 -23.09
C SER A 56 15.18 10.71 -24.60
N GLY A 57 13.98 11.04 -25.10
CA GLY A 57 13.82 11.46 -26.48
C GLY A 57 12.39 11.78 -26.88
N ILE A 58 12.23 12.75 -27.78
CA ILE A 58 10.98 13.15 -28.40
C ILE A 58 11.06 12.85 -29.90
N PRO A 59 10.16 12.02 -30.46
CA PRO A 59 10.13 11.78 -31.90
C PRO A 59 9.81 13.06 -32.68
N HIS A 60 10.58 13.33 -33.74
CA HIS A 60 10.39 14.50 -34.62
C HIS A 60 10.34 15.85 -33.86
N GLU A 61 11.13 16.00 -32.79
CA GLU A 61 11.14 17.18 -31.90
C GLU A 61 11.19 18.51 -32.66
N GLU A 62 12.17 18.70 -33.53
CA GLU A 62 12.33 19.93 -34.33
C GLU A 62 11.12 20.22 -35.22
N ARG A 63 10.54 19.18 -35.85
CA ARG A 63 9.36 19.32 -36.72
C ARG A 63 8.09 19.64 -35.95
N MET A 64 7.93 19.07 -34.76
CA MET A 64 6.71 19.15 -33.96
C MET A 64 6.67 20.43 -33.10
N TYR A 65 7.83 20.87 -32.60
CA TYR A 65 7.91 21.95 -31.61
C TYR A 65 8.75 23.16 -32.06
N GLY A 66 9.49 23.04 -33.16
CA GLY A 66 10.23 24.14 -33.78
C GLY A 66 11.51 24.57 -33.03
N PRO A 67 12.26 25.53 -33.61
CA PRO A 67 13.44 26.09 -32.98
C PRO A 67 13.04 26.93 -31.75
N GLY A 68 13.40 26.46 -30.56
CA GLY A 68 13.05 27.12 -29.29
C GLY A 68 12.33 26.23 -28.28
N PHE A 69 11.99 24.98 -28.66
CA PHE A 69 11.52 24.00 -27.68
C PHE A 69 12.62 23.78 -26.64
N PRO A 70 12.33 23.98 -25.34
CA PRO A 70 13.29 23.71 -24.29
C PRO A 70 13.46 22.19 -24.18
N GLY A 71 14.41 21.60 -24.91
CA GLY A 71 14.74 20.17 -24.88
C GLY A 71 15.14 19.60 -23.50
N HIS A 72 15.06 20.41 -22.45
CA HIS A 72 15.24 20.05 -21.05
C HIS A 72 13.91 20.06 -20.27
N GLU A 73 12.76 19.91 -20.94
CA GLU A 73 11.47 19.80 -20.25
C GLU A 73 11.55 18.76 -19.12
N PRO A 74 10.91 19.05 -17.96
CA PRO A 74 10.98 18.14 -16.84
C PRO A 74 10.24 16.86 -17.19
N GLY A 75 10.95 15.73 -17.10
CA GLY A 75 10.46 14.39 -17.33
C GLY A 75 9.32 13.99 -16.36
N LEU A 76 9.21 12.69 -16.07
CA LEU A 76 8.15 12.20 -15.20
C LEU A 76 8.22 12.89 -13.82
N ALA A 77 7.06 13.24 -13.28
CA ALA A 77 6.98 13.85 -11.96
C ALA A 77 7.48 12.83 -10.92
N PRO A 78 8.56 13.14 -10.16
CA PRO A 78 9.10 12.19 -9.20
C PRO A 78 8.18 12.09 -7.98
N ILE A 79 8.07 10.87 -7.46
CA ILE A 79 7.42 10.57 -6.18
C ILE A 79 8.46 10.05 -5.21
N ARG A 80 8.28 10.28 -3.90
CA ARG A 80 9.16 9.67 -2.91
C ARG A 80 8.81 8.19 -2.78
N VAL A 81 9.82 7.33 -2.75
CA VAL A 81 9.64 5.88 -2.59
C VAL A 81 10.46 5.41 -1.39
N THR A 82 9.91 4.48 -0.62
CA THR A 82 10.62 3.81 0.48
C THR A 82 10.34 2.32 0.43
N ILE A 83 11.38 1.51 0.64
CA ILE A 83 11.27 0.06 0.80
C ILE A 83 11.35 -0.23 2.30
N ALA A 84 10.29 -0.79 2.86
CA ALA A 84 10.23 -1.18 4.27
C ALA A 84 10.47 -2.69 4.41
N SER A 85 11.16 -3.10 5.47
CA SER A 85 11.40 -4.52 5.82
C SER A 85 11.83 -5.40 4.63
N GLY A 86 12.62 -4.82 3.72
CA GLY A 86 13.21 -5.47 2.55
C GLY A 86 12.26 -5.83 1.39
N LYS A 87 10.95 -5.53 1.47
CA LYS A 87 9.98 -5.93 0.43
C LYS A 87 8.88 -4.90 0.15
N PRO A 88 7.96 -4.57 1.07
CA PRO A 88 6.93 -3.56 0.83
C PRO A 88 7.47 -2.25 0.27
N VAL A 89 6.87 -1.78 -0.83
CA VAL A 89 7.20 -0.50 -1.47
C VAL A 89 6.11 0.51 -1.16
N PHE A 90 6.50 1.67 -0.62
CA PHE A 90 5.60 2.78 -0.30
C PHE A 90 5.92 3.99 -1.15
N GLY A 91 4.90 4.52 -1.84
CA GLY A 91 5.00 5.75 -2.60
C GLY A 91 4.33 6.92 -1.89
N CYS A 92 4.94 8.10 -1.90
CA CYS A 92 4.35 9.33 -1.38
C CYS A 92 4.40 10.45 -2.43
N LEU A 93 3.22 10.97 -2.78
CA LEU A 93 3.05 12.05 -3.74
C LEU A 93 3.40 13.43 -3.14
N SER A 94 3.21 13.58 -1.83
CA SER A 94 3.44 14.85 -1.13
C SER A 94 4.90 15.00 -0.69
N ARG A 95 5.47 16.16 -1.00
CA ARG A 95 6.79 16.58 -0.50
C ARG A 95 6.75 17.08 0.94
N LYS A 96 5.57 17.45 1.44
CA LYS A 96 5.37 17.97 2.82
C LYS A 96 5.15 16.85 3.85
N THR A 97 4.78 15.66 3.39
CA THR A 97 4.58 14.51 4.28
C THR A 97 5.90 14.12 4.93
N PRO A 98 5.93 13.82 6.24
CA PRO A 98 7.13 13.34 6.93
C PRO A 98 7.82 12.14 6.25
N PRO A 99 9.06 11.83 6.65
CA PRO A 99 9.70 10.56 6.28
C PRO A 99 8.81 9.36 6.64
N PHE A 100 8.92 8.29 5.85
CA PHE A 100 8.10 7.08 6.04
C PHE A 100 8.23 6.50 7.45
N GLN A 101 9.45 6.53 8.00
CA GLN A 101 9.77 6.03 9.33
C GLN A 101 9.03 6.79 10.43
N GLU A 102 8.91 8.11 10.29
CA GLU A 102 8.15 8.94 11.20
C GLU A 102 6.64 8.74 11.02
N TRP A 103 6.19 8.65 9.76
CA TRP A 103 4.76 8.43 9.45
C TRP A 103 4.21 7.13 10.03
N THR A 104 5.04 6.08 10.01
CA THR A 104 4.65 4.72 10.44
C THR A 104 5.10 4.38 11.85
N ALA A 105 5.71 5.32 12.59
CA ALA A 105 6.03 5.06 14.00
C ALA A 105 4.74 4.82 14.82
N PRO A 106 4.75 3.85 15.77
CA PRO A 106 5.86 3.01 16.21
C PRO A 106 5.94 1.63 15.52
N LEU A 107 5.25 1.43 14.39
CA LEU A 107 4.99 0.10 13.83
C LEU A 107 6.27 -0.62 13.34
N LEU A 108 7.24 0.13 12.79
CA LEU A 108 8.40 -0.46 12.10
C LEU A 108 9.30 -1.35 12.97
N PRO A 109 9.78 -0.94 14.16
CA PRO A 109 10.62 -1.80 14.99
C PRO A 109 10.00 -3.16 15.32
N ARG A 110 8.67 -3.23 15.44
CA ARG A 110 7.96 -4.48 15.65
C ARG A 110 7.89 -5.32 14.38
N TYR A 111 7.66 -4.69 13.22
CA TYR A 111 7.58 -5.40 11.94
C TYR A 111 8.90 -6.08 11.56
N GLU A 112 10.04 -5.48 11.93
CA GLU A 112 11.34 -6.10 11.72
C GLU A 112 11.50 -7.45 12.45
N ARG A 113 10.85 -7.63 13.61
CA ARG A 113 10.88 -8.91 14.37
C ARG A 113 10.24 -10.06 13.61
N TYR A 114 9.30 -9.77 12.71
CA TYR A 114 8.66 -10.78 11.88
C TYR A 114 9.56 -11.24 10.73
N GLY A 115 10.67 -10.57 10.42
CA GLY A 115 11.57 -11.01 9.35
C GLY A 115 10.88 -11.07 7.98
N ILE A 116 10.02 -10.09 7.69
CA ILE A 116 9.18 -10.03 6.48
C ILE A 116 10.01 -10.13 5.17
N HIS A 117 11.28 -9.73 5.21
CA HIS A 117 12.22 -9.87 4.10
C HIS A 117 12.43 -11.33 3.62
N ALA A 118 12.11 -12.33 4.44
CA ALA A 118 12.18 -13.73 4.07
C ALA A 118 10.89 -14.23 3.39
N PHE A 119 9.75 -13.53 3.56
CA PHE A 119 8.46 -14.02 3.08
C PHE A 119 8.37 -14.03 1.54
N LYS A 120 7.70 -15.05 1.02
CA LYS A 120 7.36 -15.26 -0.39
C LYS A 120 5.96 -14.75 -0.65
N ARG A 121 5.79 -14.10 -1.80
CA ARG A 121 4.49 -13.60 -2.27
C ARG A 121 3.60 -14.81 -2.58
N TYR A 122 2.42 -14.87 -1.98
CA TYR A 122 1.45 -15.89 -2.35
C TYR A 122 0.83 -15.53 -3.72
N ARG A 123 0.55 -16.54 -4.55
CA ARG A 123 -0.02 -16.33 -5.92
C ARG A 123 -1.40 -15.68 -5.92
N ARG A 124 -2.08 -15.67 -4.77
CA ARG A 124 -3.44 -15.13 -4.62
C ARG A 124 -3.49 -13.60 -4.74
N GLU A 125 -4.40 -13.13 -5.60
CA GLU A 125 -4.61 -11.70 -5.92
C GLU A 125 -6.09 -11.28 -5.95
N PRO A 126 -6.81 -11.34 -4.81
CA PRO A 126 -8.15 -10.78 -4.70
C PRO A 126 -8.12 -9.26 -4.84
N ASP A 127 -8.58 -8.78 -5.98
CA ASP A 127 -8.79 -7.35 -6.24
C ASP A 127 -10.26 -7.14 -6.57
N GLU A 128 -10.98 -6.47 -5.68
CA GLU A 128 -12.43 -6.32 -5.81
C GLU A 128 -12.87 -4.90 -5.45
N THR A 129 -13.94 -4.45 -6.09
CA THR A 129 -14.56 -3.14 -5.84
C THR A 129 -15.80 -3.34 -4.99
N TYR A 130 -15.88 -2.60 -3.89
CA TYR A 130 -16.98 -2.69 -2.95
C TYR A 130 -17.73 -1.35 -2.85
N PRO A 131 -19.05 -1.38 -2.61
CA PRO A 131 -19.87 -0.18 -2.38
C PRO A 131 -19.69 0.32 -0.92
N ILE A 132 -18.44 0.58 -0.54
CA ILE A 132 -18.07 1.10 0.79
C ILE A 132 -17.14 2.30 0.63
N GLY A 133 -17.28 3.28 1.52
CA GLY A 133 -16.33 4.37 1.63
C GLY A 133 -15.01 3.90 2.25
N TRP A 134 -13.88 4.43 1.78
CA TRP A 134 -12.54 4.05 2.25
C TRP A 134 -12.33 4.22 3.77
N LYS A 135 -13.05 5.17 4.40
CA LYS A 135 -12.99 5.38 5.85
C LYS A 135 -13.58 4.22 6.63
N ALA A 136 -14.71 3.68 6.19
CA ALA A 136 -15.30 2.49 6.80
C ALA A 136 -14.34 1.29 6.71
N PHE A 137 -13.60 1.16 5.61
CA PHE A 137 -12.52 0.17 5.53
C PHE A 137 -11.41 0.42 6.56
N ALA A 138 -10.97 1.67 6.76
CA ALA A 138 -9.93 2.01 7.74
C ALA A 138 -10.41 1.86 9.20
N GLU A 139 -11.71 2.01 9.46
CA GLU A 139 -12.33 1.78 10.76
C GLU A 139 -12.44 0.29 11.08
N ASN A 140 -12.81 -0.54 10.09
CA ASN A 140 -13.02 -1.98 10.24
C ASN A 140 -11.91 -2.74 11.00
N PRO A 141 -10.60 -2.65 10.66
CA PRO A 141 -9.57 -3.37 11.41
C PRO A 141 -9.50 -2.96 12.89
N ASN A 142 -9.91 -1.74 13.23
CA ASN A 142 -9.81 -1.17 14.56
C ASN A 142 -11.07 -1.38 15.40
N ASP A 143 -12.07 -2.11 14.88
CA ASP A 143 -13.29 -2.46 15.57
C ASP A 143 -13.39 -3.97 15.76
N ASP A 144 -13.36 -4.43 17.00
CA ASP A 144 -13.50 -5.85 17.31
C ASP A 144 -14.96 -6.30 17.46
N HIS A 145 -15.90 -5.35 17.49
CA HIS A 145 -17.32 -5.64 17.68
C HIS A 145 -17.86 -6.47 16.51
N HIS A 146 -17.56 -6.08 15.26
CA HIS A 146 -18.00 -6.84 14.09
C HIS A 146 -17.39 -8.25 14.03
N VAL A 147 -16.18 -8.46 14.56
CA VAL A 147 -15.54 -9.79 14.56
C VAL A 147 -16.36 -10.80 15.34
N ARG A 148 -16.90 -10.39 16.49
CA ARG A 148 -17.76 -11.23 17.34
C ARG A 148 -19.01 -11.70 16.63
N LEU A 149 -19.59 -10.83 15.80
CA LEU A 149 -20.89 -11.06 15.16
C LEU A 149 -20.76 -11.70 13.78
N ALA A 150 -19.74 -11.34 13.01
CA ALA A 150 -19.60 -11.68 11.60
C ALA A 150 -18.53 -12.73 11.28
N HIS A 151 -17.60 -13.02 12.21
CA HIS A 151 -16.45 -13.89 11.94
C HIS A 151 -16.36 -15.10 12.90
N HIS A 152 -17.29 -16.05 12.77
CA HIS A 152 -17.34 -17.27 13.60
C HIS A 152 -16.00 -18.01 13.72
N ARG A 153 -15.30 -18.22 12.59
CA ARG A 153 -14.00 -18.92 12.56
C ARG A 153 -12.88 -18.14 13.25
N LEU A 154 -12.90 -16.81 13.16
CA LEU A 154 -11.95 -16.00 13.91
C LEU A 154 -12.24 -16.09 15.40
N ASN A 155 -13.51 -16.17 15.81
CA ASN A 155 -13.86 -16.31 17.23
C ASN A 155 -13.39 -17.65 17.82
N GLU A 156 -13.40 -18.74 17.05
CA GLU A 156 -12.83 -20.04 17.48
C GLU A 156 -11.32 -19.95 17.75
N ALA A 157 -10.60 -19.16 16.95
CA ALA A 157 -9.15 -19.02 17.06
C ALA A 157 -8.69 -18.00 18.13
N ARG A 158 -9.61 -17.32 18.83
CA ARG A 158 -9.29 -16.20 19.74
C ARG A 158 -9.21 -16.67 21.19
N GLY A 159 -8.13 -16.30 21.87
CA GLY A 159 -7.98 -16.48 23.32
C GLY A 159 -8.75 -15.45 24.15
N GLN A 160 -9.20 -14.35 23.53
CA GLN A 160 -10.10 -13.38 24.16
C GLN A 160 -10.96 -12.65 23.11
N MET A 161 -12.12 -12.15 23.55
CA MET A 161 -13.10 -11.51 22.67
C MET A 161 -12.90 -10.00 22.49
N ASP A 162 -12.15 -9.34 23.38
CA ASP A 162 -11.86 -7.90 23.32
C ASP A 162 -10.42 -7.64 22.86
N THR A 163 -10.22 -6.57 22.11
CA THR A 163 -8.89 -6.04 21.80
C THR A 163 -8.83 -4.57 22.14
N ILE A 164 -7.81 -4.19 22.91
CA ILE A 164 -7.50 -2.79 23.16
C ILE A 164 -6.74 -2.25 21.95
N VAL A 165 -7.41 -1.42 21.16
CA VAL A 165 -6.80 -0.71 20.02
C VAL A 165 -6.21 0.61 20.52
N ARG A 166 -4.95 0.85 20.18
CA ARG A 166 -4.25 2.11 20.47
C ARG A 166 -4.05 2.90 19.20
N PHE A 167 -4.15 4.22 19.31
CA PHE A 167 -3.91 5.16 18.22
C PHE A 167 -2.63 5.91 18.53
N GLU A 168 -1.65 5.80 17.63
CA GLU A 168 -0.34 6.43 17.79
C GLU A 168 0.06 7.07 16.46
N GLY A 169 0.09 8.41 16.45
CA GLY A 169 0.36 9.19 15.25
C GLY A 169 -0.64 8.90 14.13
N ARG A 170 -0.18 8.20 13.09
CA ARG A 170 -1.00 7.81 11.92
C ARG A 170 -1.13 6.30 11.78
N THR A 171 -0.97 5.62 12.90
CA THR A 171 -1.18 4.19 13.02
C THR A 171 -2.24 3.91 14.08
N ALA A 172 -2.96 2.82 13.90
CA ALA A 172 -3.80 2.25 14.93
C ALA A 172 -3.60 0.74 14.95
N GLY A 173 -3.66 0.16 16.14
CA GLY A 173 -3.74 -1.29 16.23
C GLY A 173 -3.77 -1.86 17.63
N GLY A 174 -4.03 -3.16 17.68
CA GLY A 174 -4.11 -3.93 18.91
C GLY A 174 -3.62 -5.36 18.70
N CYS A 175 -3.63 -6.13 19.79
CA CYS A 175 -3.28 -7.53 19.78
C CYS A 175 -4.35 -8.36 20.48
N THR A 176 -4.78 -9.42 19.81
CA THR A 176 -5.59 -10.46 20.40
C THR A 176 -4.75 -11.74 20.47
N PRO A 177 -4.49 -12.32 21.65
CA PRO A 177 -3.91 -13.66 21.73
C PRO A 177 -4.83 -14.67 21.03
N HIS A 178 -4.21 -15.63 20.36
CA HIS A 178 -4.87 -16.84 19.90
C HIS A 178 -5.15 -17.79 21.07
N ALA A 179 -6.09 -18.71 20.87
CA ALA A 179 -6.29 -19.83 21.79
C ALA A 179 -5.01 -20.68 21.90
N ASP A 180 -4.80 -21.35 23.04
CA ASP A 180 -3.55 -22.06 23.32
C ASP A 180 -3.31 -23.25 22.36
N ASP A 181 -4.37 -23.86 21.87
CA ASP A 181 -4.38 -24.95 20.89
C ASP A 181 -4.26 -24.48 19.43
N PHE A 182 -4.29 -23.16 19.17
CA PHE A 182 -4.20 -22.60 17.84
C PHE A 182 -2.75 -22.25 17.46
N GLU A 183 -2.13 -23.09 16.63
CA GLU A 183 -0.76 -22.86 16.11
C GLU A 183 -0.79 -21.92 14.90
N VAL A 184 -0.04 -20.82 14.97
CA VAL A 184 0.13 -19.88 13.86
C VAL A 184 1.57 -19.50 13.56
N SER A 185 2.53 -19.97 14.36
CA SER A 185 3.93 -19.57 14.26
C SER A 185 4.69 -20.31 13.16
N ALA A 186 4.15 -21.42 12.64
CA ALA A 186 4.83 -22.31 11.72
C ALA A 186 6.21 -22.73 12.26
N GLY A 187 6.26 -23.10 13.55
CA GLY A 187 7.48 -23.52 14.23
C GLY A 187 8.51 -22.43 14.50
N ARG A 188 8.21 -21.15 14.22
CA ARG A 188 9.11 -20.04 14.57
C ARG A 188 9.18 -19.83 16.08
N THR A 189 10.37 -19.48 16.55
CA THR A 189 10.66 -19.24 17.99
C THR A 189 11.31 -17.89 18.27
N ALA A 190 11.78 -17.17 17.24
CA ALA A 190 12.55 -15.94 17.42
C ALA A 190 11.72 -14.70 17.87
N PRO A 191 10.52 -14.42 17.34
CA PRO A 191 9.68 -13.34 17.85
C PRO A 191 9.23 -13.58 19.31
N PRO A 192 8.89 -12.52 20.06
CA PRO A 192 8.26 -12.66 21.38
C PRO A 192 6.95 -13.45 21.33
N ARG A 193 6.54 -14.07 22.45
CA ARG A 193 5.30 -14.88 22.52
C ARG A 193 4.06 -14.15 21.99
N GLU A 194 3.93 -12.86 22.29
CA GLU A 194 2.83 -12.02 21.79
C GLU A 194 2.83 -11.93 20.25
N ASP A 195 3.99 -11.83 19.60
CA ASP A 195 4.11 -11.79 18.14
C ASP A 195 4.03 -13.20 17.51
N LEU A 196 4.35 -14.25 18.28
CA LEU A 196 4.22 -15.66 17.86
C LEU A 196 2.77 -16.16 17.89
N ARG A 197 1.98 -15.70 18.87
CA ARG A 197 0.64 -16.22 19.16
C ARG A 197 -0.44 -15.14 19.21
N GLY A 198 -0.13 -13.93 18.76
CA GLY A 198 -1.09 -12.83 18.68
C GLY A 198 -1.55 -12.57 17.26
N ARG A 199 -2.85 -12.31 17.10
CA ARG A 199 -3.40 -11.64 15.94
C ARG A 199 -3.30 -10.14 16.16
N ARG A 200 -2.62 -9.45 15.26
CA ARG A 200 -2.57 -7.98 15.26
C ARG A 200 -3.63 -7.41 14.34
N THR A 201 -4.19 -6.26 14.72
CA THR A 201 -5.12 -5.49 13.88
C THR A 201 -4.51 -4.14 13.53
N GLU A 202 -3.58 -4.13 12.58
CA GLU A 202 -2.85 -2.90 12.24
C GLU A 202 -3.53 -2.12 11.12
N CYS A 203 -3.59 -0.80 11.28
CA CYS A 203 -3.99 0.15 10.27
C CYS A 203 -2.94 1.27 10.17
N VAL A 204 -2.38 1.45 8.98
CA VAL A 204 -1.54 2.59 8.61
C VAL A 204 -2.38 3.52 7.74
N TYR A 205 -2.75 4.67 8.30
CA TYR A 205 -3.60 5.61 7.59
C TYR A 205 -2.86 6.22 6.39
N PRO A 206 -3.58 6.49 5.29
CA PRO A 206 -5.05 6.39 5.16
C PRO A 206 -5.56 5.06 4.61
N ASN A 207 -4.71 4.17 4.11
CA ASN A 207 -5.16 3.21 3.11
C ASN A 207 -4.61 1.79 3.20
N LEU A 208 -3.95 1.42 4.31
CA LEU A 208 -3.32 0.10 4.41
C LEU A 208 -3.64 -0.54 5.76
N THR A 209 -4.09 -1.79 5.72
CA THR A 209 -4.14 -2.67 6.89
C THR A 209 -3.16 -3.81 6.67
N PRO A 210 -2.01 -3.84 7.36
CA PRO A 210 -1.00 -4.86 7.14
C PRO A 210 -0.84 -5.86 8.32
N PRO A 211 -1.90 -6.49 8.85
CA PRO A 211 -1.79 -7.35 10.03
C PRO A 211 -0.73 -8.46 9.85
N PRO A 212 0.33 -8.48 10.69
CA PRO A 212 1.31 -9.55 10.69
C PRO A 212 0.82 -10.73 11.54
N TYR A 213 1.25 -11.91 11.12
CA TYR A 213 1.33 -13.15 11.89
C TYR A 213 2.79 -13.60 11.89
N ALA A 214 3.17 -14.45 12.83
CA ALA A 214 4.52 -15.03 12.82
C ALA A 214 4.85 -15.76 11.51
N SER A 215 3.91 -16.44 10.85
CA SER A 215 4.19 -17.14 9.60
C SER A 215 3.91 -16.36 8.31
N GLN A 216 3.22 -15.21 8.40
CA GLN A 216 2.72 -14.51 7.22
C GLN A 216 2.33 -13.06 7.49
N LEU A 217 2.28 -12.27 6.42
CA LEU A 217 1.81 -10.90 6.40
C LEU A 217 0.65 -10.79 5.41
N ILE A 218 -0.49 -10.28 5.87
CA ILE A 218 -1.62 -10.00 4.98
C ILE A 218 -1.70 -8.49 4.82
N MET A 219 -1.42 -7.99 3.61
CA MET A 219 -1.56 -6.57 3.28
C MET A 219 -2.86 -6.35 2.54
N VAL A 220 -3.75 -5.51 3.07
CA VAL A 220 -4.95 -5.07 2.37
C VAL A 220 -4.88 -3.57 2.18
N ARG A 221 -4.84 -3.12 0.92
CA ARG A 221 -4.84 -1.70 0.55
C ARG A 221 -6.21 -1.30 0.05
N VAL A 222 -6.69 -0.12 0.41
CA VAL A 222 -7.89 0.49 -0.16
C VAL A 222 -7.53 1.66 -1.08
N ASP A 223 -8.06 1.65 -2.30
CA ASP A 223 -7.96 2.79 -3.21
C ASP A 223 -9.36 3.41 -3.34
N PRO A 224 -9.57 4.65 -2.86
CA PRO A 224 -10.85 5.33 -3.01
C PRO A 224 -11.15 5.63 -4.49
N ILE A 225 -12.36 5.28 -4.94
CA ILE A 225 -12.86 5.60 -6.29
C ILE A 225 -13.89 6.72 -6.23
N ALA A 226 -14.80 6.66 -5.27
CA ALA A 226 -15.85 7.64 -5.01
C ALA A 226 -16.18 7.65 -3.50
N PRO A 227 -17.01 8.58 -2.99
CA PRO A 227 -17.35 8.64 -1.57
C PRO A 227 -17.96 7.33 -1.01
N ASP A 228 -18.68 6.59 -1.84
CA ASP A 228 -19.39 5.34 -1.55
C ASP A 228 -18.75 4.10 -2.19
N ARG A 229 -17.56 4.24 -2.80
CA ARG A 229 -16.94 3.17 -3.58
C ARG A 229 -15.43 3.13 -3.45
N SER A 230 -14.91 1.95 -3.17
CA SER A 230 -13.50 1.70 -2.97
C SER A 230 -13.08 0.37 -3.60
N ARG A 231 -11.85 0.33 -4.11
CA ARG A 231 -11.23 -0.91 -4.57
C ARG A 231 -10.26 -1.42 -3.52
N LEU A 232 -10.36 -2.69 -3.16
CA LEU A 232 -9.49 -3.34 -2.21
C LEU A 232 -8.50 -4.23 -2.97
N PHE A 233 -7.24 -4.19 -2.55
CA PHE A 233 -6.17 -5.05 -3.04
C PHE A 233 -5.64 -5.86 -1.87
N SER A 234 -5.78 -7.18 -1.89
CA SER A 234 -5.22 -8.04 -0.84
C SER A 234 -4.04 -8.88 -1.34
N ARG A 235 -2.92 -8.77 -0.63
CA ARG A 235 -1.62 -9.36 -0.89
C ARG A 235 -1.14 -10.12 0.35
N THR A 236 -1.16 -11.45 0.30
CA THR A 236 -0.56 -12.31 1.34
C THR A 236 0.90 -12.66 1.01
N TYR A 237 1.75 -12.66 2.03
CA TYR A 237 3.13 -13.13 1.99
C TYR A 237 3.35 -14.12 3.13
N GLY A 238 4.09 -15.20 2.92
CA GLY A 238 4.39 -16.18 3.97
C GLY A 238 5.68 -16.94 3.74
N LEU A 239 5.96 -17.98 4.52
CA LEU A 239 7.28 -18.64 4.50
C LEU A 239 7.55 -19.54 3.29
N SER A 240 6.51 -20.02 2.60
CA SER A 240 6.64 -21.00 1.51
C SER A 240 6.25 -20.42 0.15
N ASP A 241 6.95 -20.84 -0.91
CA ASP A 241 6.60 -20.63 -2.31
C ASP A 241 5.78 -21.79 -2.91
N ASP A 242 5.60 -22.89 -2.18
CA ASP A 242 4.75 -24.02 -2.56
C ASP A 242 3.27 -23.61 -2.63
N VAL A 243 2.65 -23.82 -3.79
CA VAL A 243 1.29 -23.35 -4.09
C VAL A 243 0.22 -24.11 -3.30
N GLU A 244 0.42 -25.39 -3.03
CA GLU A 244 -0.54 -26.21 -2.27
C GLU A 244 -0.53 -25.77 -0.80
N LEU A 245 0.66 -25.59 -0.22
CA LEU A 245 0.83 -25.07 1.13
C LEU A 245 0.27 -23.64 1.27
N GLN A 246 0.48 -22.78 0.27
CA GLN A 246 -0.13 -21.45 0.24
C GLN A 246 -1.66 -21.51 0.25
N THR A 247 -2.24 -22.43 -0.53
CA THR A 247 -3.69 -22.59 -0.66
C THR A 247 -4.28 -23.10 0.66
N ALA A 248 -3.66 -24.11 1.27
CA ALA A 248 -4.04 -24.61 2.59
C ALA A 248 -4.02 -23.48 3.64
N ASN A 249 -2.89 -22.77 3.76
CA ASN A 249 -2.72 -21.66 4.72
C ASN A 249 -3.72 -20.52 4.53
N SER A 250 -4.14 -20.26 3.28
CA SER A 250 -5.11 -19.22 2.95
C SER A 250 -6.55 -19.60 3.28
N THR A 251 -6.85 -20.89 3.36
CA THR A 251 -8.21 -21.42 3.57
C THR A 251 -8.49 -21.65 5.05
N THR A 252 -7.47 -22.13 5.80
CA THR A 252 -7.56 -22.37 7.25
C THR A 252 -7.72 -21.10 8.07
N ARG A 253 -7.41 -19.93 7.50
CA ARG A 253 -7.38 -18.64 8.22
C ARG A 253 -8.40 -17.61 7.70
N ARG A 254 -9.41 -18.05 6.95
CA ARG A 254 -10.62 -17.30 6.61
C ARG A 254 -11.75 -17.66 7.55
#